data_AF-A0A7C1JR51-F1
#
_entry.id   AF-A0A7C1JR51-F1
#
_cell.length_a   1.000
_cell.length_b   1.000
_cell.length_c   1.000
_cell.angle_alpha   90.00
_cell.angle_beta   90.00
_cell.angle_gamma   90.00
#
_symmetry.space_group_name_H-M   'P 1'
#
loop_
_entity.id
_entity.type
_entity.pdbx_description
1 polymer ?
#
loop_
_entity_poly.entity_id
_entity_poly.type
_entity_poly.pdbx_seq_one_letter_code
_entity_poly.pdbx_strand_id
1 'polypeptide(L)'
;MNGVVRQRKEGSLKDNQKSGFNKDNIIKLFLLICTVAVLSLSMVCNRGLPPRAIAGTSFIIALLLVILYRDLMRYKPSIYKDYRLILLIGTLLSGNLILSRGFYYILEGFSEWLGNIPSQLLIYAIPLAVGPMLTALLIDIHTAIVVSVITSLLGGLWLGNPSYSIFTFVAGVTGAFGVIRCKRRSAIWRAGLFVGLVGAFTSLTITLLGVRFLSLETPLSAGVAFLNGIIVATLVSASLPLLEHFFRRTTDISLLELLDLDQPLLRNLLVVAPGTYHHSIIVGNLVESAAEAVGVNPLLARVSAYYHDIGKIKMPEYFIENQTAPISKHDTLTPHMSSLILISHVKEGVELAMEHKLPESIIDIIQQHHGTSLITYFYQKAKAEHGDTASSLTDEDFRYPGPKPRTRVSALILMADAVEAASRVLTDPTPSRVSALVNRIVDHFLIDGQLNDCELTLKDLQEVKKHFIYILNSIFHRRISYPGFEIKDEDSDKEPAKAETSKQDKDKKGSPKDPFPLRTIYG
;
A
#
# COMPACT_ATOMS: atom_id res chain seq x y z
N MET A 1 -8.81 22.67 -55.38
CA MET A 1 -8.05 22.98 -54.14
C MET A 1 -8.13 21.91 -53.04
N ASN A 2 -8.58 20.67 -53.31
CA ASN A 2 -8.74 19.62 -52.28
C ASN A 2 -7.66 18.51 -52.28
N GLY A 3 -6.64 18.60 -53.14
CA GLY A 3 -5.56 17.60 -53.21
C GLY A 3 -4.35 17.90 -52.32
N VAL A 4 -4.08 19.17 -52.01
CA VAL A 4 -2.82 19.60 -51.37
C VAL A 4 -2.91 19.60 -49.83
N VAL A 5 -4.12 19.65 -49.26
CA VAL A 5 -4.31 19.65 -47.79
C VAL A 5 -4.21 18.24 -47.20
N ARG A 6 -4.49 17.19 -47.99
CA ARG A 6 -4.45 15.80 -47.50
C ARG A 6 -3.02 15.27 -47.38
N GLN A 7 -2.11 15.65 -48.28
CA GLN A 7 -0.70 15.27 -48.19
C GLN A 7 0.05 15.97 -47.05
N ARG A 8 -0.34 17.18 -46.64
CA ARG A 8 0.27 17.86 -45.48
C ARG A 8 -0.16 17.26 -44.13
N LYS A 9 -1.36 16.70 -44.03
CA LYS A 9 -1.82 16.00 -42.82
C LYS A 9 -1.28 14.57 -42.69
N GLU A 10 -1.03 13.87 -43.81
CA GLU A 10 -0.42 12.54 -43.77
C GLU A 10 1.10 12.56 -43.53
N GLY A 11 1.80 13.65 -43.90
CA GLY A 11 3.19 13.87 -43.51
C GLY A 11 3.36 14.21 -42.01
N SER A 12 2.46 15.02 -41.46
CA SER A 12 2.55 15.44 -40.05
C SER A 12 2.15 14.37 -39.03
N LEU A 13 1.43 13.32 -39.44
CA LEU A 13 1.04 12.20 -38.57
C LEU A 13 2.03 11.02 -38.64
N LYS A 14 2.96 11.01 -39.60
CA LYS A 14 4.01 9.98 -39.71
C LYS A 14 5.35 10.41 -39.12
N ASP A 15 5.59 11.70 -38.91
CA ASP A 15 6.85 12.21 -38.37
C ASP A 15 6.92 12.30 -36.83
N ASN A 16 5.82 12.03 -36.11
CA ASN A 16 5.85 12.00 -34.64
C ASN A 16 6.04 10.59 -34.05
N GLN A 17 6.40 9.60 -34.88
CA GLN A 17 6.58 8.20 -34.46
C GLN A 17 7.97 7.62 -34.76
N LYS A 18 8.94 8.46 -35.17
CA LYS A 18 10.34 8.05 -35.33
C LYS A 18 11.29 9.17 -34.88
N SER A 19 11.79 9.04 -33.65
CA SER A 19 13.19 9.29 -33.23
C SER A 19 13.34 9.64 -31.74
N GLY A 20 12.45 9.15 -30.87
CA GLY A 20 12.81 8.97 -29.47
C GLY A 20 13.60 7.68 -29.34
N PHE A 21 14.93 7.72 -29.47
CA PHE A 21 15.77 6.64 -28.95
C PHE A 21 15.45 6.56 -27.45
N ASN A 22 14.60 5.60 -27.08
CA ASN A 22 13.81 5.64 -25.86
C ASN A 22 14.75 5.50 -24.65
N LYS A 23 15.08 6.62 -23.98
CA LYS A 23 16.07 6.67 -22.89
C LYS A 23 15.82 5.59 -21.84
N ASP A 24 14.55 5.30 -21.55
CA ASP A 24 14.15 4.26 -20.60
C ASP A 24 14.53 2.86 -21.08
N ASN A 25 14.41 2.58 -22.38
CA ASN A 25 14.84 1.30 -22.94
C ASN A 25 16.36 1.15 -22.91
N ILE A 26 17.12 2.25 -23.10
CA ILE A 26 18.58 2.25 -22.95
C ILE A 26 18.96 1.96 -21.50
N ILE A 27 18.32 2.63 -20.54
CA ILE A 27 18.55 2.41 -19.11
C ILE A 27 18.25 0.95 -18.75
N LYS A 28 17.12 0.40 -19.20
CA LYS A 28 16.75 -1.00 -18.93
C LYS A 28 17.75 -1.99 -19.54
N LEU A 29 18.19 -1.75 -20.77
CA LEU A 29 19.21 -2.58 -21.41
C LEU A 29 20.54 -2.49 -20.66
N PHE A 30 20.95 -1.30 -20.24
CA PHE A 30 22.14 -1.08 -19.44
C PHE A 30 22.06 -1.84 -18.10
N LEU A 31 20.94 -1.72 -17.38
CA LEU A 31 20.69 -2.45 -16.13
C LEU A 31 20.75 -3.96 -16.32
N LEU A 32 20.19 -4.49 -17.41
CA LEU A 32 20.26 -5.90 -17.75
C LEU A 32 21.71 -6.35 -17.96
N ILE A 33 22.48 -5.60 -18.76
CA ILE A 33 23.90 -5.89 -19.03
C ILE A 33 24.73 -5.84 -17.74
N CYS A 34 24.53 -4.82 -16.91
CA CYS A 34 25.17 -4.72 -15.60
C CYS A 34 24.83 -5.92 -14.71
N THR A 35 23.57 -6.35 -14.68
CA THR A 35 23.15 -7.52 -13.90
C THR A 35 23.83 -8.79 -14.41
N VAL A 36 23.90 -9.00 -15.74
CA VAL A 36 24.66 -10.13 -16.33
C VAL A 36 26.12 -10.07 -15.88
N ALA A 37 26.77 -8.91 -15.97
CA ALA A 37 28.17 -8.75 -15.64
C ALA A 37 28.45 -9.05 -14.16
N VAL A 38 27.63 -8.53 -13.25
CA VAL A 38 27.75 -8.76 -11.80
C VAL A 38 27.52 -10.23 -11.45
N LEU A 39 26.47 -10.85 -12.00
CA LEU A 39 26.20 -12.28 -11.79
C LEU A 39 27.35 -13.15 -12.33
N SER A 40 27.87 -12.83 -13.52
CA SER A 40 28.97 -13.57 -14.13
C SER A 40 30.26 -13.45 -13.31
N LEU A 41 30.59 -12.23 -12.86
CA LEU A 41 31.72 -12.00 -11.98
C LEU A 41 31.56 -12.75 -10.66
N SER A 42 30.36 -12.72 -10.07
CA SER A 42 30.05 -13.44 -8.84
C SER A 42 30.22 -14.95 -8.99
N MET A 43 29.93 -15.54 -10.15
CA MET A 43 30.08 -16.98 -10.40
C MET A 43 31.55 -17.39 -10.61
N VAL A 44 32.34 -16.52 -11.23
CA VAL A 44 33.73 -16.80 -11.64
C VAL A 44 34.74 -16.52 -10.53
N CYS A 45 34.43 -15.60 -9.61
CA CYS A 45 35.33 -15.17 -8.56
C CYS A 45 35.93 -16.36 -7.78
N ASN A 46 37.26 -16.37 -7.66
CA ASN A 46 38.08 -17.34 -6.93
C ASN A 46 38.14 -18.79 -7.49
N ARG A 47 37.70 -19.03 -8.74
CA ARG A 47 37.74 -20.40 -9.33
C ARG A 47 38.83 -20.67 -10.36
N GLY A 48 39.60 -19.65 -10.76
CA GLY A 48 40.63 -19.81 -11.81
C GLY A 48 40.08 -20.44 -13.10
N LEU A 49 38.81 -20.19 -13.44
CA LEU A 49 38.15 -20.84 -14.57
C LEU A 49 38.79 -20.41 -15.89
N PRO A 50 38.90 -21.32 -16.88
CA PRO A 50 39.41 -20.95 -18.19
C PRO A 50 38.45 -19.95 -18.87
N PRO A 51 38.95 -19.02 -19.72
CA PRO A 51 38.12 -17.99 -20.36
C PRO A 51 36.86 -18.53 -21.07
N ARG A 52 36.94 -19.74 -21.64
CA ARG A 52 35.79 -20.44 -22.27
C ARG A 52 34.65 -20.75 -21.29
N ALA A 53 34.97 -21.15 -20.05
CA ALA A 53 33.97 -21.48 -19.04
C ALA A 53 33.31 -20.21 -18.49
N ILE A 54 34.08 -19.12 -18.39
CA ILE A 54 33.56 -17.79 -18.06
C ILE A 54 32.55 -17.34 -19.11
N ALA A 55 32.93 -17.39 -20.38
CA ALA A 55 32.04 -17.02 -21.49
C ALA A 55 30.76 -17.87 -21.50
N GLY A 56 30.88 -19.20 -21.35
CA GLY A 56 29.72 -20.10 -21.27
C GLY A 56 28.77 -19.76 -20.13
N THR A 57 29.30 -19.48 -18.94
CA THR A 57 28.49 -19.09 -17.77
C THR A 57 27.78 -17.75 -18.01
N SER A 58 28.47 -16.76 -18.58
CA SER A 58 27.87 -15.47 -18.95
C SER A 58 26.75 -15.61 -19.98
N PHE A 59 26.90 -16.49 -20.97
CA PHE A 59 25.84 -16.75 -21.96
C PHE A 59 24.60 -17.39 -21.34
N ILE A 60 24.78 -18.34 -20.42
CA ILE A 60 23.66 -18.95 -19.69
C ILE A 60 22.93 -17.90 -18.85
N ILE A 61 23.67 -17.07 -18.10
CA ILE A 61 23.09 -15.97 -17.32
C ILE A 61 22.32 -15.01 -18.21
N ALA A 62 22.91 -14.58 -19.33
CA ALA A 62 22.26 -13.69 -20.28
C ALA A 62 20.96 -14.29 -20.83
N LEU A 63 20.96 -15.58 -21.18
CA LEU A 63 19.77 -16.30 -21.64
C LEU A 63 18.67 -16.30 -20.56
N LEU A 64 19.01 -16.63 -19.31
CA LEU A 64 18.05 -16.64 -18.19
C LEU A 64 17.46 -15.25 -17.94
N LEU A 65 18.27 -14.20 -17.98
CA LEU A 65 17.78 -12.84 -17.79
C LEU A 65 16.96 -12.34 -18.98
N VAL A 66 17.25 -12.76 -20.21
CA VAL A 66 16.40 -12.48 -21.38
C VAL A 66 15.03 -13.15 -21.23
N ILE A 67 14.98 -14.39 -20.72
CA ILE A 67 13.72 -15.08 -20.43
C ILE A 67 12.92 -14.30 -19.38
N LEU A 68 13.55 -13.90 -18.27
CA LEU A 68 12.91 -13.06 -17.24
C LEU A 68 12.41 -11.73 -17.83
N TYR A 69 13.24 -11.04 -18.62
CA TYR A 69 12.86 -9.77 -19.24
C TYR A 69 11.64 -9.93 -20.17
N ARG A 70 11.60 -11.01 -20.95
CA ARG A 70 10.47 -11.32 -21.83
C ARG A 70 9.20 -11.71 -21.05
N ASP A 71 9.34 -12.43 -19.94
CA ASP A 71 8.24 -12.74 -19.03
C ASP A 71 7.62 -11.46 -18.44
N LEU A 72 8.46 -10.55 -17.93
CA LEU A 72 8.02 -9.25 -17.41
C LEU A 72 7.31 -8.41 -18.48
N MET A 73 7.83 -8.37 -19.70
CA MET A 73 7.17 -7.68 -20.82
C MET A 73 5.79 -8.24 -21.14
N ARG A 74 5.61 -9.57 -21.04
CA ARG A 74 4.38 -10.25 -21.45
C ARG A 74 3.31 -10.21 -20.36
N TYR A 75 3.68 -10.51 -19.11
CA TYR A 75 2.73 -10.76 -18.03
C TYR A 75 2.70 -9.66 -16.98
N LYS A 76 3.74 -8.82 -16.89
CA LYS A 76 3.85 -7.77 -15.85
C LYS A 76 4.26 -6.41 -16.46
N PRO A 77 3.43 -5.82 -17.33
CA PRO A 77 3.75 -4.56 -18.01
C PRO A 77 3.96 -3.39 -17.04
N SER A 78 3.30 -3.40 -15.86
CA SER A 78 3.52 -2.40 -14.81
C SER A 78 4.94 -2.45 -14.24
N ILE A 79 5.46 -3.66 -13.99
CA ILE A 79 6.83 -3.89 -13.51
C ILE A 79 7.83 -3.52 -14.61
N TYR A 80 7.57 -3.96 -15.84
CA TYR A 80 8.42 -3.70 -16.98
C TYR A 80 8.59 -2.20 -17.27
N LYS A 81 7.53 -1.40 -17.09
CA LYS A 81 7.57 0.05 -17.35
C LYS A 81 8.48 0.78 -16.35
N ASP A 82 8.50 0.35 -15.09
CA ASP A 82 9.28 0.96 -14.00
C ASP A 82 10.73 0.44 -13.95
N TYR A 83 11.70 1.29 -14.32
CA TYR A 83 13.12 0.92 -14.28
C TYR A 83 13.63 0.66 -12.86
N ARG A 84 13.02 1.24 -11.82
CA ARG A 84 13.40 1.01 -10.41
C ARG A 84 13.08 -0.42 -9.99
N LEU A 85 12.00 -1.00 -10.52
CA LEU A 85 11.66 -2.42 -10.29
C LEU A 85 12.61 -3.36 -11.02
N ILE A 86 13.01 -3.03 -12.24
CA ILE A 86 14.02 -3.81 -12.96
C ILE A 86 15.37 -3.77 -12.22
N LEU A 87 15.76 -2.59 -11.72
CA LEU A 87 16.92 -2.44 -10.85
C LEU A 87 16.78 -3.29 -9.58
N LEU A 88 15.63 -3.25 -8.90
CA LEU A 88 15.36 -4.06 -7.71
C LEU A 88 15.52 -5.55 -7.99
N ILE A 89 14.94 -6.08 -9.08
CA ILE A 89 15.08 -7.49 -9.46
C ILE A 89 16.56 -7.83 -9.70
N GLY A 90 17.30 -6.96 -10.40
CA GLY A 90 18.74 -7.14 -10.63
C GLY A 90 19.56 -7.15 -9.35
N THR A 91 19.24 -6.24 -8.41
CA THR A 91 19.85 -6.18 -7.07
C THR A 91 19.49 -7.40 -6.22
N LEU A 92 18.25 -7.88 -6.26
CA LEU A 92 17.82 -9.07 -5.53
C LEU A 92 18.53 -10.32 -6.05
N LEU A 93 18.62 -10.51 -7.37
CA LEU A 93 19.32 -11.65 -7.97
C LEU A 93 20.82 -11.61 -7.66
N SER A 94 21.46 -10.47 -7.91
CA SER A 94 22.90 -10.30 -7.70
C SER A 94 23.26 -10.37 -6.21
N GLY A 95 22.50 -9.68 -5.36
CA GLY A 95 22.65 -9.69 -3.92
C GLY A 95 22.44 -11.08 -3.32
N ASN A 96 21.45 -11.85 -3.79
CA ASN A 96 21.22 -13.22 -3.33
C ASN A 96 22.42 -14.14 -3.62
N LEU A 97 23.01 -14.06 -4.83
CA LEU A 97 24.21 -14.83 -5.14
C LEU A 97 25.42 -14.37 -4.34
N ILE A 98 25.68 -13.07 -4.24
CA ILE A 98 26.81 -12.53 -3.48
C ILE A 98 26.70 -12.93 -2.00
N LEU A 99 25.52 -12.78 -1.40
CA LEU A 99 25.24 -13.19 -0.03
C LEU A 99 25.46 -14.70 0.16
N SER A 100 24.92 -15.51 -0.75
CA SER A 100 25.07 -16.97 -0.72
C SER A 100 26.54 -17.41 -0.84
N ARG A 101 27.34 -16.71 -1.66
CA ARG A 101 28.79 -16.95 -1.77
C ARG A 101 29.54 -16.54 -0.51
N GLY A 102 29.24 -15.38 0.04
CA GLY A 102 29.81 -14.95 1.32
C GLY A 102 29.55 -15.98 2.41
N PHE A 103 28.31 -16.48 2.48
CA PHE A 103 27.93 -17.53 3.42
C PHE A 103 28.68 -18.84 3.18
N TYR A 104 28.82 -19.28 1.93
CA TYR A 104 29.61 -20.47 1.58
C TYR A 104 31.06 -20.37 2.06
N TYR A 105 31.75 -19.25 1.83
CA TYR A 105 33.14 -19.09 2.27
C TYR A 105 33.28 -19.01 3.80
N ILE A 106 32.32 -18.37 4.48
CA ILE A 106 32.28 -18.37 5.94
C ILE A 106 32.13 -19.80 6.47
N LEU A 107 31.23 -20.59 5.87
CA LEU A 107 31.04 -21.99 6.25
C LEU A 107 32.26 -22.86 5.94
N GLU A 108 32.93 -22.64 4.82
CA GLU A 108 34.15 -23.34 4.43
C GLU A 108 35.28 -23.07 5.45
N GLY A 109 35.54 -21.81 5.79
CA GLY A 109 36.53 -21.45 6.82
C GLY A 109 36.15 -21.97 8.22
N PHE A 110 34.86 -21.97 8.56
CA PHE A 110 34.38 -22.55 9.82
C PHE A 110 34.55 -24.09 9.85
N SER A 111 34.39 -24.75 8.71
CA SER A 111 34.62 -26.19 8.56
C SER A 111 36.08 -26.58 8.77
N GLU A 112 37.01 -25.82 8.17
CA GLU A 112 38.45 -26.01 8.38
C GLU A 112 38.81 -25.86 9.86
N TRP A 113 38.22 -24.87 10.54
CA TRP A 113 38.43 -24.64 11.97
C TRP A 113 37.90 -25.76 12.87
N LEU A 114 36.75 -26.36 12.55
CA LEU A 114 36.15 -27.47 13.32
C LEU A 114 36.74 -28.85 13.03
N GLY A 115 37.72 -28.96 12.14
CA GLY A 115 38.37 -30.23 11.80
C GLY A 115 37.79 -30.94 10.57
N ASN A 116 37.54 -30.18 9.50
CA ASN A 116 37.16 -30.67 8.15
C ASN A 116 35.84 -31.45 8.10
N ILE A 117 34.74 -30.78 8.47
CA ILE A 117 33.39 -31.28 8.18
C ILE A 117 33.24 -31.45 6.66
N PRO A 118 32.62 -32.55 6.16
CA PRO A 118 32.52 -32.77 4.73
C PRO A 118 31.79 -31.62 4.05
N SER A 119 32.42 -31.04 3.02
CA SER A 119 31.88 -29.89 2.27
C SER A 119 30.51 -30.17 1.65
N GLN A 120 30.18 -31.45 1.40
CA GLN A 120 28.88 -31.91 0.91
C GLN A 120 27.72 -31.68 1.89
N LEU A 121 27.97 -31.54 3.20
CA LEU A 121 26.92 -31.18 4.17
C LEU A 121 26.64 -29.67 4.14
N LEU A 122 27.67 -28.86 3.97
CA LEU A 122 27.60 -27.40 4.10
C LEU A 122 26.83 -26.74 2.95
N ILE A 123 26.74 -27.39 1.78
CA ILE A 123 25.98 -26.86 0.64
C ILE A 123 24.51 -26.62 0.98
N TYR A 124 23.93 -27.44 1.87
CA TYR A 124 22.53 -27.33 2.27
C TYR A 124 22.24 -26.16 3.23
N ALA A 125 23.29 -25.55 3.80
CA ALA A 125 23.19 -24.36 4.64
C ALA A 125 23.17 -23.04 3.84
N ILE A 126 23.45 -23.08 2.53
CA ILE A 126 23.52 -21.88 1.71
C ILE A 126 22.10 -21.30 1.53
N PRO A 127 21.87 -20.02 1.87
CA PRO A 127 20.53 -19.45 1.96
C PRO A 127 20.00 -18.87 0.63
N LEU A 128 20.09 -19.64 -0.47
CA LEU A 128 19.64 -19.20 -1.80
C LEU A 128 18.14 -18.88 -1.89
N ALA A 129 17.33 -19.37 -0.94
CA ALA A 129 15.90 -19.08 -0.84
C ALA A 129 15.57 -17.65 -0.39
N VAL A 130 16.56 -16.88 0.10
CA VAL A 130 16.39 -15.47 0.47
C VAL A 130 15.91 -14.62 -0.71
N GLY A 131 16.52 -14.79 -1.88
CA GLY A 131 16.18 -14.04 -3.10
C GLY A 131 14.71 -14.20 -3.53
N PRO A 132 14.21 -15.43 -3.75
CA PRO A 132 12.81 -15.66 -4.07
C PRO A 132 11.83 -15.15 -3.01
N MET A 133 12.14 -15.33 -1.72
CA MET A 133 11.28 -14.89 -0.63
C MET A 133 11.19 -13.36 -0.55
N LEU A 134 12.31 -12.63 -0.71
CA LEU A 134 12.31 -11.17 -0.82
C LEU A 134 11.58 -10.68 -2.07
N THR A 135 11.73 -11.39 -3.19
CA THR A 135 11.02 -11.06 -4.44
C THR A 135 9.51 -11.18 -4.25
N ALA A 136 9.04 -12.20 -3.53
CA ALA A 136 7.62 -12.39 -3.24
C ALA A 136 7.06 -11.28 -2.34
N LEU A 137 7.85 -10.79 -1.38
CA LEU A 137 7.46 -9.72 -0.45
C LEU A 137 7.46 -8.33 -1.10
N LEU A 138 8.46 -8.02 -1.92
CA LEU A 138 8.68 -6.67 -2.47
C LEU A 138 8.02 -6.43 -3.84
N ILE A 139 7.76 -7.51 -4.58
CA ILE A 139 7.28 -7.44 -5.96
C ILE A 139 5.97 -8.22 -6.08
N ASP A 140 6.05 -9.52 -6.34
CA ASP A 140 4.91 -10.41 -6.44
C ASP A 140 5.33 -11.88 -6.54
N ILE A 141 4.37 -12.79 -6.31
CA ILE A 141 4.61 -14.24 -6.34
C ILE A 141 5.02 -14.77 -7.71
N HIS A 142 4.49 -14.24 -8.82
CA HIS A 142 4.83 -14.74 -10.15
C HIS A 142 6.31 -14.49 -10.44
N THR A 143 6.78 -13.26 -10.19
CA THR A 143 8.19 -12.90 -10.34
C THR A 143 9.08 -13.73 -9.40
N ALA A 144 8.63 -14.01 -8.16
CA ALA A 144 9.37 -14.83 -7.20
C ALA A 144 9.57 -16.29 -7.63
N ILE A 145 8.59 -16.88 -8.33
CA ILE A 145 8.71 -18.23 -8.90
C ILE A 145 9.75 -18.24 -10.02
N VAL A 146 9.73 -17.24 -10.92
CA VAL A 146 10.75 -17.13 -11.98
C VAL A 146 12.14 -16.92 -11.38
N VAL A 147 12.26 -16.07 -10.35
CA VAL A 147 13.51 -15.89 -9.61
C VAL A 147 13.97 -17.19 -8.95
N SER A 148 13.06 -18.01 -8.40
CA SER A 148 13.40 -19.35 -7.86
C SER A 148 14.00 -20.27 -8.91
N VAL A 149 13.44 -20.27 -10.12
CA VAL A 149 14.01 -21.06 -11.24
C VAL A 149 15.42 -20.58 -11.55
N ILE A 150 15.62 -19.27 -11.71
CA ILE A 150 16.94 -18.70 -12.05
C ILE A 150 17.96 -19.00 -10.95
N THR A 151 17.65 -18.71 -9.68
CA THR A 151 18.59 -18.94 -8.57
C THR A 151 18.91 -20.42 -8.39
N SER A 152 17.95 -21.31 -8.65
CA SER A 152 18.18 -22.76 -8.59
C SER A 152 19.14 -23.26 -9.66
N LEU A 153 18.97 -22.83 -10.91
CA LEU A 153 19.85 -23.20 -12.02
C LEU A 153 21.26 -22.64 -11.82
N LEU A 154 21.36 -21.40 -11.35
CA LEU A 154 22.65 -20.78 -11.03
C LEU A 154 23.32 -21.48 -9.83
N GLY A 155 22.56 -21.86 -8.80
CA GLY A 155 23.07 -22.61 -7.65
C GLY A 155 23.63 -23.99 -8.05
N GLY A 156 22.91 -24.74 -8.88
CA GLY A 156 23.37 -26.04 -9.38
C GLY A 156 24.60 -25.93 -10.30
N LEU A 157 24.59 -24.96 -11.22
CA LEU A 157 25.73 -24.67 -12.09
C LEU A 157 26.95 -24.23 -11.28
N TRP A 158 26.74 -23.41 -10.26
CA TRP A 158 27.79 -22.98 -9.34
C TRP A 158 28.38 -24.18 -8.64
N LEU A 159 27.62 -25.02 -7.96
CA LEU A 159 28.20 -26.15 -7.22
C LEU A 159 28.61 -27.35 -8.10
N GLY A 160 28.33 -27.31 -9.41
CA GLY A 160 28.57 -28.43 -10.31
C GLY A 160 27.70 -29.65 -9.99
N ASN A 161 26.58 -29.44 -9.31
CA ASN A 161 25.69 -30.50 -8.81
C ASN A 161 24.24 -30.23 -9.23
N PRO A 162 23.72 -30.95 -10.25
CA PRO A 162 22.35 -30.77 -10.73
C PRO A 162 21.29 -31.01 -9.65
N SER A 163 21.51 -31.97 -8.75
CA SER A 163 20.59 -32.28 -7.64
C SER A 163 20.42 -31.11 -6.68
N TYR A 164 21.46 -30.28 -6.53
CA TYR A 164 21.37 -29.07 -5.71
C TYR A 164 20.38 -28.04 -6.28
N SER A 165 20.23 -27.98 -7.61
CA SER A 165 19.20 -27.15 -8.25
C SER A 165 17.80 -27.54 -7.76
N ILE A 166 17.54 -28.83 -7.59
CA ILE A 166 16.24 -29.33 -7.09
C ILE A 166 16.02 -28.82 -5.65
N PHE A 167 17.02 -28.97 -4.78
CA PHE A 167 16.96 -28.48 -3.40
C PHE A 167 16.67 -26.97 -3.34
N THR A 168 17.45 -26.17 -4.08
CA THR A 168 17.29 -24.71 -4.10
C THR A 168 15.94 -24.28 -4.69
N PHE A 169 15.48 -24.95 -5.75
CA PHE A 169 14.19 -24.66 -6.35
C PHE A 169 13.05 -24.89 -5.36
N VAL A 170 13.01 -26.07 -4.73
CA VAL A 170 11.97 -26.43 -3.75
C VAL A 170 12.01 -25.48 -2.54
N ALA A 171 13.20 -25.16 -2.02
CA ALA A 171 13.36 -24.23 -0.92
C ALA A 171 12.91 -22.79 -1.29
N GLY A 172 13.30 -22.30 -2.48
CA GLY A 172 12.94 -20.98 -2.98
C GLY A 172 11.43 -20.83 -3.20
N VAL A 173 10.80 -21.82 -3.83
CA VAL A 173 9.35 -21.86 -4.03
C VAL A 173 8.62 -21.95 -2.69
N THR A 174 9.05 -22.82 -1.78
CA THR A 174 8.46 -22.93 -0.42
C THR A 174 8.52 -21.60 0.32
N GLY A 175 9.67 -20.91 0.28
CA GLY A 175 9.84 -19.59 0.89
C GLY A 175 8.93 -18.54 0.27
N ALA A 176 8.87 -18.48 -1.06
CA ALA A 176 8.00 -17.56 -1.79
C ALA A 176 6.52 -17.80 -1.49
N PHE A 177 6.04 -19.05 -1.51
CA PHE A 177 4.66 -19.40 -1.17
C PHE A 177 4.35 -19.12 0.31
N GLY A 178 5.30 -19.36 1.21
CA GLY A 178 5.15 -19.11 2.64
C GLY A 178 4.87 -17.65 2.99
N VAL A 179 5.22 -16.70 2.11
CA VAL A 179 5.04 -15.25 2.34
C VAL A 179 3.98 -14.59 1.45
N ILE A 180 3.26 -15.33 0.59
CA ILE A 180 2.23 -14.76 -0.32
C ILE A 180 1.21 -13.88 0.40
N ARG A 181 0.85 -14.24 1.64
CA ARG A 181 -0.12 -13.50 2.46
C ARG A 181 0.53 -13.00 3.76
N CYS A 182 1.73 -12.46 3.65
CA CYS A 182 2.49 -11.97 4.80
C CYS A 182 1.87 -10.68 5.36
N LYS A 183 1.08 -10.82 6.42
CA LYS A 183 0.45 -9.69 7.13
C LYS A 183 1.21 -9.28 8.41
N ARG A 184 2.19 -10.07 8.85
CA ARG A 184 2.94 -9.83 10.10
C ARG A 184 4.35 -10.35 9.94
N ARG A 185 5.32 -9.75 10.64
CA ARG A 185 6.72 -10.25 10.65
C ARG A 185 6.84 -11.71 11.10
N SER A 186 5.94 -12.19 11.95
CA SER A 186 5.90 -13.60 12.37
C SER A 186 5.62 -14.58 11.22
N ALA A 187 5.04 -14.13 10.10
CA ALA A 187 4.86 -14.97 8.92
C ALA A 187 6.19 -15.25 8.20
N ILE A 188 7.19 -14.36 8.26
CA ILE A 188 8.54 -14.60 7.74
C ILE A 188 9.18 -15.78 8.48
N TRP A 189 9.09 -15.79 9.81
CA TRP A 189 9.60 -16.88 10.64
C TRP A 189 8.89 -18.21 10.37
N ARG A 190 7.57 -18.18 10.18
CA ARG A 190 6.79 -19.37 9.82
C ARG A 190 7.18 -19.91 8.45
N ALA A 191 7.36 -19.03 7.47
CA ALA A 191 7.84 -19.41 6.15
C ALA A 191 9.25 -20.01 6.22
N GLY A 192 10.14 -19.44 7.02
CA GLY A 192 11.46 -20.02 7.29
C GLY A 192 11.40 -21.42 7.91
N LEU A 193 10.50 -21.65 8.87
CA LEU A 193 10.28 -22.97 9.43
C LEU A 193 9.83 -23.98 8.35
N PHE A 194 8.91 -23.59 7.47
CA PHE A 194 8.51 -24.44 6.33
C PHE A 194 9.65 -24.70 5.35
N VAL A 195 10.45 -23.67 5.03
CA VAL A 195 11.67 -23.84 4.22
C VAL A 195 12.62 -24.84 4.86
N GLY A 196 12.80 -24.78 6.18
CA GLY A 196 13.63 -25.74 6.91
C GLY A 196 13.08 -27.17 6.86
N LEU A 197 11.79 -27.37 7.14
CA LEU A 197 11.15 -28.69 7.11
C LEU A 197 11.18 -29.32 5.71
N VAL A 198 10.78 -28.56 4.69
CA VAL A 198 10.78 -29.03 3.31
C VAL A 198 12.21 -29.22 2.80
N GLY A 199 13.14 -28.35 3.19
CA GLY A 199 14.56 -28.48 2.89
C GLY A 199 15.14 -29.77 3.46
N ALA A 200 14.89 -30.06 4.74
CA ALA A 200 15.33 -31.30 5.39
C ALA A 200 14.82 -32.55 4.65
N PHE A 201 13.53 -32.57 4.30
CA PHE A 201 12.92 -33.66 3.53
C PHE A 201 13.52 -33.80 2.12
N THR A 202 13.77 -32.68 1.45
CA THR A 202 14.35 -32.67 0.09
C THR A 202 15.80 -33.14 0.10
N SER A 203 16.59 -32.71 1.09
CA SER A 203 17.97 -33.15 1.29
C SER A 203 18.06 -34.67 1.56
N LEU A 204 17.16 -35.18 2.41
CA LEU A 204 17.03 -36.62 2.66
C LEU A 204 16.72 -37.38 1.36
N THR A 205 15.75 -36.89 0.59
CA THR A 205 15.34 -37.52 -0.69
C THR A 205 16.50 -37.54 -1.69
N ILE A 206 17.23 -36.43 -1.85
CA ILE A 206 18.39 -36.35 -2.75
C ILE A 206 19.48 -37.34 -2.32
N THR A 207 19.73 -37.44 -1.01
CA THR A 207 20.73 -38.36 -0.48
C THR A 207 20.35 -39.82 -0.71
N LEU A 208 19.07 -40.18 -0.57
CA LEU A 208 18.54 -41.51 -0.86
C LEU A 208 18.60 -41.88 -2.35
N LEU A 209 18.48 -40.90 -3.25
CA LEU A 209 18.67 -41.11 -4.69
C LEU A 209 20.14 -41.34 -5.06
N GLY A 210 21.08 -40.81 -4.27
CA GLY A 210 22.48 -41.19 -4.34
C GLY A 210 22.65 -42.60 -3.80
N VAL A 211 23.35 -43.48 -4.51
CA VAL A 211 23.50 -44.93 -4.23
C VAL A 211 24.12 -45.26 -2.83
N ARG A 212 24.43 -44.25 -2.00
CA ARG A 212 24.91 -44.39 -0.61
C ARG A 212 23.72 -44.40 0.36
N PHE A 213 23.17 -45.59 0.63
CA PHE A 213 22.14 -45.76 1.65
C PHE A 213 22.67 -45.45 3.06
N LEU A 214 22.01 -44.53 3.77
CA LEU A 214 21.97 -44.43 5.24
C LEU A 214 23.33 -44.29 5.96
N SER A 215 24.23 -43.43 5.47
CA SER A 215 25.37 -42.97 6.26
C SER A 215 24.93 -41.97 7.36
N LEU A 216 25.73 -41.82 8.42
CA LEU A 216 25.54 -40.79 9.46
C LEU A 216 25.44 -39.36 8.90
N GLU A 217 25.94 -39.14 7.68
CA GLU A 217 25.86 -37.85 6.96
C GLU A 217 24.42 -37.49 6.55
N THR A 218 23.55 -38.49 6.41
CA THR A 218 22.16 -38.31 5.95
C THR A 218 21.33 -37.49 6.96
N PRO A 219 21.18 -37.89 8.24
CA PRO A 219 20.45 -37.08 9.23
C PRO A 219 21.12 -35.73 9.49
N LEU A 220 22.45 -35.65 9.41
CA LEU A 220 23.18 -34.38 9.56
C LEU A 220 22.85 -33.40 8.44
N SER A 221 22.83 -33.85 7.18
CA SER A 221 22.46 -33.01 6.04
C SER A 221 21.03 -32.49 6.13
N ALA A 222 20.10 -33.29 6.66
CA ALA A 222 18.72 -32.87 6.93
C ALA A 222 18.66 -31.83 8.06
N GLY A 223 19.44 -32.01 9.14
CA GLY A 223 19.55 -31.04 10.22
C GLY A 223 20.11 -29.69 9.75
N VAL A 224 21.15 -29.70 8.94
CA VAL A 224 21.74 -28.49 8.33
C VAL A 224 20.73 -27.80 7.40
N ALA A 225 20.02 -28.56 6.56
CA ALA A 225 18.97 -28.03 5.71
C ALA A 225 17.81 -27.42 6.51
N PHE A 226 17.47 -27.99 7.68
CA PHE A 226 16.48 -27.42 8.57
C PHE A 226 16.93 -26.06 9.14
N LEU A 227 18.18 -25.98 9.63
CA LEU A 227 18.77 -24.74 10.13
C LEU A 227 18.85 -23.65 9.05
N ASN A 228 19.02 -24.02 7.78
CA ASN A 228 18.96 -23.08 6.66
C ASN A 228 17.64 -22.30 6.62
N GLY A 229 16.51 -22.93 6.97
CA GLY A 229 15.22 -22.23 7.06
C GLY A 229 15.23 -21.06 8.05
N ILE A 230 15.90 -21.23 9.19
CA ILE A 230 16.07 -20.20 10.23
C ILE A 230 17.01 -19.09 9.74
N ILE A 231 18.11 -19.47 9.07
CA ILE A 231 19.06 -18.54 8.47
C ILE A 231 18.36 -17.67 7.42
N VAL A 232 17.57 -18.30 6.53
CA VAL A 232 16.78 -17.60 5.51
C VAL A 232 15.81 -16.61 6.15
N ALA A 233 15.03 -17.02 7.16
CA ALA A 233 14.10 -16.11 7.86
C ALA A 233 14.81 -14.89 8.47
N THR A 234 15.98 -15.12 9.07
CA THR A 234 16.79 -14.08 9.71
C THR A 234 17.31 -13.08 8.67
N LEU A 235 17.90 -13.58 7.58
CA LEU A 235 18.43 -12.75 6.49
C LEU A 235 17.33 -11.95 5.80
N VAL A 236 16.16 -12.56 5.55
CA VAL A 236 14.99 -11.87 5.00
C VAL A 236 14.50 -10.78 5.94
N SER A 237 14.34 -11.09 7.24
CA SER A 237 13.88 -10.11 8.24
C SER A 237 14.83 -8.92 8.38
N ALA A 238 16.15 -9.15 8.28
CA ALA A 238 17.15 -8.10 8.39
C ALA A 238 17.28 -7.25 7.11
N SER A 239 17.14 -7.86 5.93
CA SER A 239 17.30 -7.16 4.64
C SER A 239 16.04 -6.45 4.17
N LEU A 240 14.85 -6.92 4.55
CA LEU A 240 13.58 -6.34 4.06
C LEU A 240 13.45 -4.83 4.35
N PRO A 241 13.65 -4.32 5.59
CA PRO A 241 13.48 -2.89 5.86
C PRO A 241 14.49 -2.03 5.09
N LEU A 242 15.71 -2.53 4.87
CA LEU A 242 16.73 -1.84 4.10
C LEU A 242 16.30 -1.70 2.63
N LEU A 243 15.80 -2.79 2.05
CA LEU A 243 15.31 -2.79 0.67
C LEU A 243 14.06 -1.93 0.49
N GLU A 244 13.12 -1.96 1.43
CA GLU A 244 11.96 -1.06 1.46
C GLU A 244 12.40 0.41 1.43
N HIS A 245 13.37 0.78 2.26
CA HIS A 245 13.89 2.14 2.34
C HIS A 245 14.60 2.57 1.04
N PHE A 246 15.54 1.77 0.53
CA PHE A 246 16.32 2.12 -0.66
C PHE A 246 15.48 2.18 -1.93
N PHE A 247 14.51 1.27 -2.08
CA PHE A 247 13.65 1.20 -3.26
C PHE A 247 12.31 1.92 -3.10
N ARG A 248 12.08 2.56 -1.95
CA ARG A 248 10.84 3.26 -1.59
C ARG A 248 9.60 2.40 -1.83
N ARG A 249 9.71 1.12 -1.48
CA ARG A 249 8.63 0.13 -1.65
C ARG A 249 7.92 -0.08 -0.33
N THR A 250 6.61 0.00 -0.36
CA THR A 250 5.75 -0.30 0.78
C THR A 250 5.30 -1.75 0.67
N THR A 251 5.60 -2.57 1.68
CA THR A 251 5.02 -3.92 1.77
C THR A 251 3.75 -3.90 2.60
N ASP A 252 2.96 -4.96 2.48
CA ASP A 252 1.76 -5.15 3.31
C ASP A 252 2.11 -5.17 4.80
N ILE A 253 3.33 -5.58 5.19
CA ILE A 253 3.79 -5.54 6.58
C ILE A 253 3.91 -4.08 7.03
N SER A 254 4.63 -3.24 6.28
CA SER A 254 4.81 -1.82 6.63
C SER A 254 3.47 -1.09 6.66
N LEU A 255 2.54 -1.40 5.74
CA LEU A 255 1.19 -0.83 5.73
C LEU A 255 0.36 -1.27 6.95
N LEU A 256 0.46 -2.53 7.37
CA LEU A 256 -0.25 -3.01 8.56
C LEU A 256 0.30 -2.42 9.85
N GLU A 257 1.61 -2.15 9.91
CA GLU A 257 2.22 -1.41 11.03
C GLU A 257 1.66 0.03 11.12
N LEU A 258 1.30 0.65 9.99
CA LEU A 258 0.68 1.98 9.93
C LEU A 258 -0.84 1.97 10.21
N LEU A 259 -1.51 0.81 10.17
CA LEU A 259 -2.90 0.70 10.60
C LEU A 259 -3.06 0.68 12.12
N ASP A 260 -1.96 0.48 12.86
CA ASP A 260 -1.99 0.53 14.31
C ASP A 260 -2.35 1.95 14.79
N LEU A 261 -3.50 2.07 15.46
CA LEU A 261 -4.03 3.36 15.92
C LEU A 261 -3.22 3.93 17.09
N ASP A 262 -2.36 3.12 17.72
CA ASP A 262 -1.44 3.56 18.76
C ASP A 262 -0.16 4.21 18.19
N GLN A 263 0.00 4.27 16.85
CA GLN A 263 1.08 5.00 16.21
C GLN A 263 1.10 6.47 16.69
N PRO A 264 2.26 7.02 17.07
CA PRO A 264 2.35 8.35 17.68
C PRO A 264 1.64 9.46 16.90
N LEU A 265 1.72 9.43 15.56
CA LEU A 265 1.11 10.43 14.69
C LEU A 265 -0.41 10.33 14.63
N LEU A 266 -0.98 9.11 14.55
CA LEU A 266 -2.43 8.91 14.58
C LEU A 266 -3.01 9.21 15.96
N ARG A 267 -2.28 8.85 17.02
CA ARG A 267 -2.65 9.22 18.39
C ARG A 267 -2.63 10.73 18.59
N ASN A 268 -1.64 11.43 18.02
CA ASN A 268 -1.60 12.89 18.04
C ASN A 268 -2.80 13.49 17.28
N LEU A 269 -3.13 12.96 16.09
CA LEU A 269 -4.32 13.37 15.35
C LEU A 269 -5.60 13.20 16.16
N LEU A 270 -5.77 12.05 16.82
CA LEU A 270 -6.94 11.77 17.68
C LEU A 270 -7.07 12.78 18.82
N VAL A 271 -5.96 13.16 19.47
CA VAL A 271 -5.98 14.06 20.63
C VAL A 271 -6.17 15.52 20.21
N VAL A 272 -5.51 15.97 19.14
CA VAL A 272 -5.50 17.38 18.72
C VAL A 272 -6.67 17.71 17.78
N ALA A 273 -7.04 16.80 16.90
CA ALA A 273 -8.07 16.98 15.87
C ALA A 273 -9.02 15.76 15.80
N PRO A 274 -9.82 15.50 16.86
CA PRO A 274 -10.65 14.30 16.96
C PRO A 274 -11.70 14.19 15.85
N GLY A 275 -12.25 15.31 15.38
CA GLY A 275 -13.21 15.34 14.29
C GLY A 275 -12.60 14.85 12.97
N THR A 276 -11.42 15.38 12.65
CA THR A 276 -10.60 14.95 11.50
C THR A 276 -10.21 13.47 11.60
N TYR A 277 -9.84 12.99 12.80
CA TYR A 277 -9.58 11.56 13.02
C TYR A 277 -10.81 10.71 12.67
N HIS A 278 -11.98 11.05 13.22
CA HIS A 278 -13.22 10.30 12.94
C HIS A 278 -13.62 10.33 11.46
N HIS A 279 -13.46 11.48 10.81
CA HIS A 279 -13.63 11.62 9.36
C HIS A 279 -12.70 10.65 8.60
N SER A 280 -11.41 10.65 8.92
CA SER A 280 -10.40 9.81 8.27
C SER A 280 -10.69 8.30 8.41
N ILE A 281 -11.24 7.87 9.56
CA ILE A 281 -11.67 6.48 9.75
C ILE A 281 -12.85 6.11 8.83
N ILE A 282 -13.83 6.99 8.67
CA ILE A 282 -15.00 6.75 7.80
C ILE A 282 -14.57 6.73 6.33
N VAL A 283 -13.74 7.69 5.92
CA VAL A 283 -13.10 7.70 4.58
C VAL A 283 -12.36 6.39 4.35
N GLY A 284 -11.61 5.90 5.35
CA GLY A 284 -10.92 4.60 5.30
C GLY A 284 -11.85 3.43 4.97
N ASN A 285 -13.02 3.36 5.61
CA ASN A 285 -14.00 2.31 5.34
C ASN A 285 -14.60 2.43 3.92
N LEU A 286 -14.84 3.65 3.44
CA LEU A 286 -15.34 3.91 2.09
C LEU A 286 -14.34 3.43 1.03
N VAL A 287 -13.08 3.87 1.15
CA VAL A 287 -12.05 3.57 0.14
C VAL A 287 -11.58 2.13 0.19
N GLU A 288 -11.55 1.49 1.36
CA GLU A 288 -11.20 0.06 1.49
C GLU A 288 -12.21 -0.80 0.71
N SER A 289 -13.51 -0.57 0.93
CA SER A 289 -14.58 -1.30 0.26
C SER A 289 -14.58 -1.08 -1.25
N ALA A 290 -14.40 0.17 -1.69
CA ALA A 290 -14.33 0.50 -3.11
C ALA A 290 -13.08 -0.08 -3.79
N ALA A 291 -11.91 -0.01 -3.13
CA ALA A 291 -10.65 -0.52 -3.65
C ALA A 291 -10.71 -2.03 -3.89
N GLU A 292 -11.30 -2.78 -2.97
CA GLU A 292 -11.50 -4.23 -3.14
C GLU A 292 -12.36 -4.53 -4.39
N ALA A 293 -13.44 -3.79 -4.59
CA ALA A 293 -14.34 -3.98 -5.73
C ALA A 293 -13.68 -3.67 -7.09
N VAL A 294 -12.77 -2.69 -7.14
CA VAL A 294 -12.09 -2.27 -8.38
C VAL A 294 -10.72 -2.94 -8.60
N GLY A 295 -10.32 -3.87 -7.73
CA GLY A 295 -9.04 -4.59 -7.83
C GLY A 295 -7.82 -3.71 -7.56
N VAL A 296 -7.96 -2.73 -6.66
CA VAL A 296 -6.86 -1.89 -6.15
C VAL A 296 -6.47 -2.39 -4.75
N ASN A 297 -5.23 -2.18 -4.30
CA ASN A 297 -4.80 -2.61 -2.97
C ASN A 297 -5.67 -1.92 -1.88
N PRO A 298 -6.55 -2.67 -1.18
CA PRO A 298 -7.48 -2.08 -0.22
C PRO A 298 -6.79 -1.64 1.07
N LEU A 299 -5.71 -2.35 1.46
CA LEU A 299 -4.90 -2.02 2.63
C LEU A 299 -4.19 -0.68 2.44
N LEU A 300 -3.58 -0.45 1.27
CA LEU A 300 -2.97 0.83 0.94
C LEU A 300 -4.02 1.95 0.99
N ALA A 301 -5.18 1.76 0.36
CA ALA A 301 -6.25 2.76 0.37
C ALA A 301 -6.70 3.13 1.78
N ARG A 302 -6.92 2.14 2.64
CA ARG A 302 -7.32 2.36 4.03
C ARG A 302 -6.27 3.11 4.84
N VAL A 303 -5.00 2.69 4.77
CA VAL A 303 -3.89 3.38 5.46
C VAL A 303 -3.80 4.81 4.96
N SER A 304 -3.79 5.02 3.65
CA SER A 304 -3.71 6.36 3.07
C SER A 304 -4.83 7.27 3.53
N ALA A 305 -6.07 6.77 3.67
CA ALA A 305 -7.17 7.54 4.22
C ALA A 305 -6.96 7.94 5.69
N TYR A 306 -6.33 7.11 6.52
CA TYR A 306 -6.05 7.48 7.92
C TYR A 306 -5.08 8.65 8.05
N TYR A 307 -4.17 8.80 7.07
CA TYR A 307 -3.12 9.81 7.10
C TYR A 307 -3.37 11.01 6.18
N HIS A 308 -4.37 10.98 5.29
CA HIS A 308 -4.53 12.00 4.23
C HIS A 308 -4.62 13.44 4.77
N ASP A 309 -5.18 13.58 5.98
CA ASP A 309 -5.58 14.84 6.59
C ASP A 309 -4.72 15.25 7.80
N ILE A 310 -3.60 14.57 8.05
CA ILE A 310 -2.76 14.80 9.24
C ILE A 310 -2.21 16.22 9.35
N GLY A 311 -2.14 16.97 8.24
CA GLY A 311 -1.73 18.37 8.27
C GLY A 311 -2.67 19.28 9.07
N LYS A 312 -3.94 18.87 9.26
CA LYS A 312 -4.91 19.61 10.06
C LYS A 312 -4.52 19.70 11.54
N ILE A 313 -3.59 18.86 12.02
CA ILE A 313 -3.02 18.92 13.39
C ILE A 313 -2.44 20.31 13.71
N LYS A 314 -1.91 21.03 12.71
CA LYS A 314 -1.27 22.33 12.93
C LYS A 314 -2.24 23.44 13.29
N MET A 315 -3.46 23.39 12.76
CA MET A 315 -4.47 24.44 12.88
C MET A 315 -5.89 23.83 12.95
N PRO A 316 -6.16 22.92 13.92
CA PRO A 316 -7.38 22.13 13.95
C PRO A 316 -8.66 22.97 14.01
N GLU A 317 -8.63 24.11 14.68
CA GLU A 317 -9.77 25.01 14.90
C GLU A 317 -10.28 25.68 13.62
N TYR A 318 -9.53 25.64 12.52
CA TYR A 318 -9.98 26.16 11.22
C TYR A 318 -10.77 25.12 10.42
N PHE A 319 -10.81 23.86 10.85
CA PHE A 319 -11.55 22.79 10.17
C PHE A 319 -12.86 22.51 10.88
N ILE A 320 -13.97 22.58 10.15
CA ILE A 320 -15.33 22.58 10.72
C ILE A 320 -15.63 21.32 11.54
N GLU A 321 -15.08 20.18 11.15
CA GLU A 321 -15.24 18.92 11.87
C GLU A 321 -14.63 18.94 13.28
N ASN A 322 -13.70 19.84 13.57
CA ASN A 322 -13.08 20.01 14.89
C ASN A 322 -13.63 21.22 15.67
N GLN A 323 -14.50 22.02 15.06
CA GLN A 323 -15.05 23.21 15.72
C GLN A 323 -16.15 22.80 16.71
N THR A 324 -15.99 23.19 17.97
CA THR A 324 -17.00 23.05 19.03
C THR A 324 -17.70 24.37 19.35
N ALA A 325 -17.11 25.49 18.94
CA ALA A 325 -17.63 26.83 19.20
C ALA A 325 -18.70 27.23 18.17
N PRO A 326 -19.70 28.06 18.55
CA PRO A 326 -20.78 28.48 17.64
C PRO A 326 -20.32 29.41 16.50
N ILE A 327 -19.15 30.06 16.66
CA ILE A 327 -18.63 31.07 15.73
C ILE A 327 -17.42 30.49 15.00
N SER A 328 -17.41 30.59 13.66
CA SER A 328 -16.31 30.06 12.86
C SER A 328 -15.10 30.99 12.90
N LYS A 329 -13.90 30.41 12.96
CA LYS A 329 -12.65 31.17 12.81
C LYS A 329 -12.52 31.86 11.44
N HIS A 330 -13.28 31.40 10.46
CA HIS A 330 -13.30 31.99 9.12
C HIS A 330 -14.17 33.24 9.01
N ASP A 331 -15.02 33.54 10.00
CA ASP A 331 -15.93 34.69 9.93
C ASP A 331 -15.20 36.04 10.02
N THR A 332 -14.02 36.05 10.64
CA THR A 332 -13.16 37.24 10.78
C THR A 332 -12.09 37.38 9.70
N LEU A 333 -12.03 36.43 8.76
CA LEU A 333 -11.01 36.37 7.71
C LEU A 333 -11.59 36.68 6.33
N THR A 334 -10.73 37.22 5.46
CA THR A 334 -11.08 37.34 4.04
C THR A 334 -11.21 35.93 3.43
N PRO A 335 -12.03 35.75 2.37
CA PRO A 335 -12.18 34.45 1.71
C PRO A 335 -10.85 33.91 1.15
N HIS A 336 -9.98 34.79 0.65
CA HIS A 336 -8.66 34.42 0.18
C HIS A 336 -7.78 33.87 1.32
N MET A 337 -7.70 34.58 2.45
CA MET A 337 -6.95 34.10 3.63
C MET A 337 -7.48 32.77 4.15
N SER A 338 -8.80 32.60 4.19
CA SER A 338 -9.42 31.32 4.57
C SER A 338 -9.02 30.18 3.63
N SER A 339 -8.96 30.45 2.33
CA SER A 339 -8.55 29.46 1.33
C SER A 339 -7.07 29.09 1.48
N LEU A 340 -6.19 30.06 1.76
CA LEU A 340 -4.77 29.77 2.03
C LEU A 340 -4.57 28.88 3.26
N ILE A 341 -5.33 29.12 4.34
CA ILE A 341 -5.30 28.28 5.54
C ILE A 341 -5.75 26.86 5.20
N LEU A 342 -6.87 26.71 4.47
CA LEU A 342 -7.34 25.40 4.05
C LEU A 342 -6.34 24.71 3.12
N ILE A 343 -5.70 25.40 2.18
CA ILE A 343 -4.70 24.78 1.28
C ILE A 343 -3.46 24.32 2.07
N SER A 344 -3.09 25.04 3.13
CA SER A 344 -1.86 24.79 3.87
C SER A 344 -1.79 23.40 4.51
N HIS A 345 -2.92 22.77 4.88
CA HIS A 345 -2.90 21.44 5.51
C HIS A 345 -2.29 20.38 4.60
N VAL A 346 -2.36 20.52 3.28
CA VAL A 346 -1.73 19.58 2.35
C VAL A 346 -0.20 19.64 2.52
N LYS A 347 0.37 20.85 2.54
CA LYS A 347 1.81 21.07 2.72
C LYS A 347 2.26 20.62 4.10
N GLU A 348 1.56 21.02 5.15
CA GLU A 348 1.85 20.62 6.53
C GLU A 348 1.76 19.10 6.72
N GLY A 349 0.79 18.45 6.06
CA GLY A 349 0.62 17.01 6.10
C GLY A 349 1.79 16.28 5.43
N VAL A 350 2.27 16.79 4.28
CA VAL A 350 3.46 16.28 3.61
C VAL A 350 4.71 16.42 4.49
N GLU A 351 4.90 17.58 5.14
CA GLU A 351 6.03 17.82 6.04
C GLU A 351 6.00 16.88 7.26
N LEU A 352 4.83 16.73 7.91
CA LEU A 352 4.65 15.80 9.03
C LEU A 352 4.87 14.34 8.61
N ALA A 353 4.39 13.95 7.43
CA ALA A 353 4.59 12.61 6.90
C ALA A 353 6.08 12.30 6.65
N MET A 354 6.85 13.26 6.12
CA MET A 354 8.29 13.12 5.93
C MET A 354 9.03 13.01 7.27
N GLU A 355 8.68 13.84 8.26
CA GLU A 355 9.26 13.80 9.60
C GLU A 355 9.07 12.42 10.26
N HIS A 356 7.89 11.84 10.10
CA HIS A 356 7.54 10.51 10.62
C HIS A 356 7.94 9.36 9.70
N LYS A 357 8.69 9.63 8.62
CA LYS A 357 9.20 8.65 7.66
C LYS A 357 8.09 7.77 7.06
N LEU A 358 6.92 8.36 6.80
CA LEU A 358 5.86 7.64 6.11
C LEU A 358 6.32 7.25 4.69
N PRO A 359 5.78 6.15 4.13
CA PRO A 359 6.11 5.73 2.78
C PRO A 359 5.77 6.79 1.74
N GLU A 360 6.58 6.88 0.68
CA GLU A 360 6.39 7.85 -0.42
C GLU A 360 4.98 7.75 -1.04
N SER A 361 4.43 6.53 -1.15
CA SER A 361 3.06 6.31 -1.63
C SER A 361 1.99 7.00 -0.78
N ILE A 362 2.18 7.08 0.54
CA ILE A 362 1.27 7.79 1.45
C ILE A 362 1.47 9.30 1.33
N ILE A 363 2.72 9.76 1.27
CA ILE A 363 3.06 11.18 1.11
C ILE A 363 2.46 11.74 -0.19
N ASP A 364 2.61 11.00 -1.29
CA ASP A 364 2.05 11.36 -2.59
C ASP A 364 0.52 11.49 -2.53
N ILE A 365 -0.15 10.62 -1.78
CA ILE A 365 -1.60 10.68 -1.61
C ILE A 365 -2.01 11.87 -0.74
N ILE A 366 -1.30 12.15 0.35
CA ILE A 366 -1.53 13.37 1.14
C ILE A 366 -1.42 14.60 0.24
N GLN A 367 -0.45 14.66 -0.66
CA GLN A 367 -0.32 15.79 -1.59
C GLN A 367 -1.47 15.86 -2.62
N GLN A 368 -1.94 14.71 -3.10
CA GLN A 368 -2.87 14.60 -4.23
C GLN A 368 -4.35 14.54 -3.85
N HIS A 369 -4.70 14.33 -2.58
CA HIS A 369 -6.06 13.92 -2.21
C HIS A 369 -7.14 14.96 -2.51
N HIS A 370 -6.80 16.25 -2.69
CA HIS A 370 -7.73 17.26 -3.20
C HIS A 370 -7.55 17.59 -4.69
N GLY A 371 -6.53 17.04 -5.35
CA GLY A 371 -6.20 17.35 -6.73
C GLY A 371 -6.03 18.86 -6.96
N THR A 372 -6.71 19.38 -7.98
CA THR A 372 -6.78 20.83 -8.25
C THR A 372 -8.20 21.37 -8.05
N SER A 373 -8.92 20.79 -7.09
CA SER A 373 -10.32 21.13 -6.82
C SER A 373 -10.47 22.58 -6.38
N LEU A 374 -11.63 23.19 -6.69
CA LEU A 374 -11.95 24.56 -6.30
C LEU A 374 -12.55 24.59 -4.89
N ILE A 375 -12.02 25.47 -4.03
CA ILE A 375 -12.58 25.77 -2.70
C ILE A 375 -13.84 26.63 -2.89
N THR A 376 -14.92 25.97 -3.26
CA THR A 376 -16.11 26.59 -3.85
C THR A 376 -16.77 27.61 -2.92
N TYR A 377 -16.87 27.33 -1.62
CA TYR A 377 -17.52 28.23 -0.66
C TYR A 377 -16.83 29.61 -0.61
N PHE A 378 -15.51 29.63 -0.42
CA PHE A 378 -14.76 30.88 -0.32
C PHE A 378 -14.61 31.58 -1.66
N TYR A 379 -14.54 30.84 -2.78
CA TYR A 379 -14.60 31.43 -4.11
C TYR A 379 -15.93 32.19 -4.34
N GLN A 380 -17.06 31.58 -4.00
CA GLN A 380 -18.38 32.23 -4.15
C GLN A 380 -18.53 33.41 -3.18
N LYS A 381 -18.02 33.29 -1.94
CA LYS A 381 -18.01 34.40 -0.98
C LYS A 381 -17.18 35.58 -1.51
N ALA A 382 -15.99 35.32 -2.04
CA ALA A 382 -15.14 36.35 -2.65
C ALA A 382 -15.84 37.04 -3.83
N LYS A 383 -16.49 36.26 -4.70
CA LYS A 383 -17.25 36.78 -5.84
C LYS A 383 -18.42 37.65 -5.42
N ALA A 384 -19.15 37.27 -4.37
CA ALA A 384 -20.24 38.05 -3.81
C ALA A 384 -19.75 39.36 -3.18
N GLU A 385 -18.59 39.35 -2.50
CA GLU A 385 -17.97 40.55 -1.90
C GLU A 385 -17.45 41.55 -2.95
N HIS A 386 -17.03 41.09 -4.14
CA HIS A 386 -16.42 41.94 -5.17
C HIS A 386 -17.38 42.44 -6.27
N GLY A 387 -18.66 42.03 -6.27
CA GLY A 387 -19.69 42.53 -7.19
C GLY A 387 -19.28 42.50 -8.68
N ASP A 388 -19.55 43.58 -9.43
CA ASP A 388 -19.22 43.71 -10.86
C ASP A 388 -17.71 43.87 -11.14
N THR A 389 -16.88 44.12 -10.13
CA THR A 389 -15.40 44.10 -10.24
C THR A 389 -14.80 42.69 -10.16
N ALA A 390 -15.63 41.64 -10.09
CA ALA A 390 -15.22 40.24 -10.04
C ALA A 390 -14.40 39.75 -11.24
N SER A 391 -14.27 40.54 -12.32
CA SER A 391 -13.44 40.24 -13.49
C SER A 391 -11.94 40.09 -13.18
N SER A 392 -11.46 40.49 -11.99
CA SER A 392 -10.07 40.29 -11.55
C SER A 392 -9.85 39.04 -10.67
N LEU A 393 -10.91 38.37 -10.19
CA LEU A 393 -10.78 37.17 -9.36
C LEU A 393 -10.67 35.94 -10.24
N THR A 394 -9.47 35.35 -10.28
CA THR A 394 -9.26 34.08 -10.98
C THR A 394 -9.68 32.93 -10.09
N ASP A 395 -10.24 31.85 -10.67
CA ASP A 395 -10.57 30.65 -9.90
C ASP A 395 -9.30 29.92 -9.43
N GLU A 396 -8.16 30.16 -10.09
CA GLU A 396 -6.84 29.64 -9.72
C GLU A 396 -6.44 30.00 -8.29
N ASP A 397 -6.78 31.21 -7.82
CA ASP A 397 -6.45 31.68 -6.45
C ASP A 397 -7.17 30.89 -5.34
N PHE A 398 -8.18 30.09 -5.71
CA PHE A 398 -9.01 29.30 -4.79
C PHE A 398 -8.92 27.80 -5.07
N ARG A 399 -8.02 27.37 -5.96
CA ARG A 399 -7.78 25.95 -6.23
C ARG A 399 -6.64 25.41 -5.41
N TYR A 400 -6.74 24.13 -5.06
CA TYR A 400 -5.59 23.41 -4.55
C TYR A 400 -4.48 23.36 -5.62
N PRO A 401 -3.19 23.45 -5.22
CA PRO A 401 -2.07 23.47 -6.16
C PRO A 401 -1.86 22.11 -6.86
N GLY A 402 -2.47 21.04 -6.38
CA GLY A 402 -2.31 19.69 -6.89
C GLY A 402 -0.97 19.05 -6.53
N PRO A 403 -0.54 18.03 -7.31
CA PRO A 403 -1.08 17.61 -8.60
C PRO A 403 -2.42 16.85 -8.50
N LYS A 404 -3.09 16.65 -9.64
CA LYS A 404 -4.24 15.74 -9.76
C LYS A 404 -3.88 14.31 -9.33
N PRO A 405 -4.84 13.49 -8.88
CA PRO A 405 -4.62 12.09 -8.58
C PRO A 405 -3.94 11.34 -9.73
N ARG A 406 -2.77 10.76 -9.45
CA ARG A 406 -1.99 9.95 -10.42
C ARG A 406 -2.19 8.45 -10.26
N THR A 407 -2.84 8.04 -9.17
CA THR A 407 -3.09 6.64 -8.86
C THR A 407 -4.56 6.40 -8.63
N ARG A 408 -5.00 5.16 -8.86
CA ARG A 408 -6.39 4.75 -8.55
C ARG A 408 -6.69 4.99 -7.06
N VAL A 409 -5.72 4.78 -6.17
CA VAL A 409 -5.89 5.01 -4.71
C VAL A 409 -6.11 6.50 -4.40
N SER A 410 -5.27 7.41 -4.90
CA SER A 410 -5.45 8.85 -4.65
C SER A 410 -6.79 9.36 -5.20
N ALA A 411 -7.26 8.81 -6.32
CA ALA A 411 -8.57 9.15 -6.87
C ALA A 411 -9.74 8.63 -6.00
N LEU A 412 -9.63 7.42 -5.45
CA LEU A 412 -10.62 6.89 -4.50
C LEU A 412 -10.72 7.78 -3.25
N ILE A 413 -9.58 8.23 -2.72
CA ILE A 413 -9.54 9.10 -1.54
C ILE A 413 -10.13 10.47 -1.85
N LEU A 414 -9.78 11.09 -2.97
CA LEU A 414 -10.40 12.35 -3.43
C LEU A 414 -11.93 12.27 -3.44
N MET A 415 -12.47 11.19 -4.02
CA MET A 415 -13.92 11.01 -4.10
C MET A 415 -14.55 10.70 -2.74
N ALA A 416 -13.91 9.85 -1.94
CA ALA A 416 -14.43 9.44 -0.63
C ALA A 416 -14.43 10.58 0.39
N ASP A 417 -13.36 11.38 0.43
CA ASP A 417 -13.25 12.58 1.28
C ASP A 417 -14.43 13.54 1.03
N ALA A 418 -14.62 13.93 -0.23
CA ALA A 418 -15.71 14.82 -0.61
C ALA A 418 -17.11 14.23 -0.34
N VAL A 419 -17.29 12.92 -0.60
CA VAL A 419 -18.55 12.21 -0.34
C VAL A 419 -18.85 12.14 1.16
N GLU A 420 -17.86 11.82 1.99
CA GLU A 420 -18.00 11.75 3.44
C GLU A 420 -18.36 13.13 3.99
N ALA A 421 -17.57 14.16 3.66
CA ALA A 421 -17.77 15.51 4.13
C ALA A 421 -19.15 16.06 3.76
N ALA A 422 -19.59 15.83 2.50
CA ALA A 422 -20.90 16.27 2.05
C ALA A 422 -22.06 15.46 2.65
N SER A 423 -21.81 14.22 3.07
CA SER A 423 -22.84 13.38 3.70
C SER A 423 -23.17 13.81 5.13
N ARG A 424 -22.22 14.44 5.85
CA ARG A 424 -22.41 14.92 7.23
C ARG A 424 -23.47 16.01 7.35
N VAL A 425 -23.65 16.81 6.31
CA VAL A 425 -24.62 17.91 6.27
C VAL A 425 -25.98 17.49 5.68
N LEU A 426 -26.14 16.22 5.33
CA LEU A 426 -27.37 15.71 4.74
C LEU A 426 -28.46 15.56 5.82
N THR A 427 -29.45 16.46 5.80
CA THR A 427 -30.66 16.33 6.64
C THR A 427 -31.45 15.09 6.23
N ASP A 428 -31.85 14.23 7.17
CA ASP A 428 -32.61 13.00 6.90
C ASP A 428 -32.03 12.13 5.75
N PRO A 429 -30.91 11.41 6.00
CA PRO A 429 -30.14 10.70 4.97
C PRO A 429 -30.83 9.42 4.50
N THR A 430 -31.92 9.56 3.73
CA THR A 430 -32.59 8.41 3.10
C THR A 430 -31.70 7.77 2.02
N PRO A 431 -31.86 6.46 1.72
CA PRO A 431 -31.05 5.78 0.72
C PRO A 431 -31.03 6.45 -0.67
N SER A 432 -32.15 7.05 -1.09
CA SER A 432 -32.25 7.77 -2.36
C SER A 432 -31.46 9.09 -2.34
N ARG A 433 -31.47 9.82 -1.23
CA ARG A 433 -30.70 11.07 -1.06
C ARG A 433 -29.21 10.80 -0.99
N VAL A 434 -28.80 9.74 -0.28
CA VAL A 434 -27.40 9.27 -0.24
C VAL A 434 -26.94 8.90 -1.65
N SER A 435 -27.74 8.12 -2.38
CA SER A 435 -27.42 7.75 -3.76
C SER A 435 -27.28 8.97 -4.69
N ALA A 436 -28.22 9.92 -4.62
CA ALA A 436 -28.15 11.14 -5.41
C ALA A 436 -26.92 12.00 -5.09
N LEU A 437 -26.54 12.07 -3.81
CA LEU A 437 -25.34 12.80 -3.36
C LEU A 437 -24.06 12.17 -3.93
N VAL A 438 -23.87 10.86 -3.72
CA VAL A 438 -22.68 10.13 -4.19
C VAL A 438 -22.54 10.24 -5.70
N ASN A 439 -23.63 10.03 -6.45
CA ASN A 439 -23.61 10.16 -7.91
C ASN A 439 -23.15 11.54 -8.35
N ARG A 440 -23.74 12.59 -7.78
CA ARG A 440 -23.42 13.99 -8.13
C ARG A 440 -21.95 14.32 -7.91
N ILE A 441 -21.37 13.92 -6.77
CA ILE A 441 -19.99 14.24 -6.41
C ILE A 441 -19.01 13.48 -7.32
N VAL A 442 -19.21 12.18 -7.50
CA VAL A 442 -18.34 11.37 -8.36
C VAL A 442 -18.41 11.85 -9.82
N ASP A 443 -19.61 12.16 -10.33
CA ASP A 443 -19.78 12.70 -11.68
C ASP A 443 -19.15 14.08 -11.83
N HIS A 444 -19.19 14.91 -10.79
CA HIS A 444 -18.52 16.22 -10.79
C HIS A 444 -17.01 16.09 -11.00
N PHE A 445 -16.33 15.17 -10.29
CA PHE A 445 -14.89 14.95 -10.47
C PHE A 445 -14.52 14.41 -11.85
N LEU A 446 -15.39 13.60 -12.46
CA LEU A 446 -15.23 13.16 -13.83
C LEU A 446 -15.34 14.34 -14.81
N ILE A 447 -16.33 15.21 -14.63
CA ILE A 447 -16.57 16.38 -15.50
C ILE A 447 -15.48 17.44 -15.32
N ASP A 448 -15.00 17.69 -14.09
CA ASP A 448 -13.88 18.61 -13.78
C ASP A 448 -12.52 18.05 -14.25
N GLY A 449 -12.49 16.80 -14.73
CA GLY A 449 -11.28 16.16 -15.23
C GLY A 449 -10.23 15.91 -14.15
N GLN A 450 -10.61 15.82 -12.87
CA GLN A 450 -9.69 15.46 -11.78
C GLN A 450 -9.12 14.05 -11.96
N LEU A 451 -9.85 13.17 -12.66
CA LEU A 451 -9.51 11.77 -12.84
C LEU A 451 -8.67 11.49 -14.10
N ASN A 452 -8.29 12.51 -14.86
CA ASN A 452 -7.62 12.35 -16.16
C ASN A 452 -6.22 11.72 -16.08
N ASP A 453 -5.55 11.86 -14.94
CA ASP A 453 -4.16 11.41 -14.74
C ASP A 453 -4.08 10.06 -14.00
N CYS A 454 -5.21 9.38 -13.76
CA CYS A 454 -5.25 8.06 -13.15
C CYS A 454 -5.98 7.02 -14.01
N GLU A 455 -5.64 5.75 -13.84
CA GLU A 455 -6.18 4.64 -14.63
C GLU A 455 -7.50 4.08 -14.03
N LEU A 456 -8.50 4.94 -13.79
CA LEU A 456 -9.85 4.51 -13.43
C LEU A 456 -10.74 4.43 -14.67
N THR A 457 -11.43 3.30 -14.85
CA THR A 457 -12.40 3.13 -15.94
C THR A 457 -13.80 3.60 -15.53
N LEU A 458 -14.68 3.88 -16.49
CA LEU A 458 -16.09 4.21 -16.19
C LEU A 458 -16.81 3.06 -15.45
N LYS A 459 -16.41 1.81 -15.71
CA LYS A 459 -16.90 0.65 -14.96
C LYS A 459 -16.46 0.70 -13.50
N ASP A 460 -15.19 1.06 -13.25
CA ASP A 460 -14.69 1.22 -11.87
C ASP A 460 -15.50 2.29 -11.13
N LEU A 461 -15.81 3.44 -11.76
CA LEU A 461 -16.60 4.50 -11.14
C LEU A 461 -18.01 4.04 -10.72
N GLN A 462 -18.63 3.14 -11.48
CA GLN A 462 -19.93 2.56 -11.10
C GLN A 462 -19.82 1.69 -9.84
N GLU A 463 -18.78 0.86 -9.75
CA GLU A 463 -18.53 0.05 -8.55
C GLU A 463 -18.18 0.93 -7.34
N VAL A 464 -17.37 1.98 -7.53
CA VAL A 464 -17.05 2.96 -6.46
C VAL A 464 -18.33 3.59 -5.91
N LYS A 465 -19.21 4.12 -6.77
CA LYS A 465 -20.50 4.71 -6.35
C LYS A 465 -21.33 3.71 -5.55
N LYS A 466 -21.47 2.48 -6.04
CA LYS A 466 -22.24 1.43 -5.38
C LYS A 466 -21.70 1.12 -3.97
N HIS A 467 -20.39 1.00 -3.83
CA HIS A 467 -19.74 0.70 -2.55
C HIS A 467 -19.82 1.88 -1.57
N PHE A 468 -19.63 3.11 -2.04
CA PHE A 468 -19.81 4.31 -1.20
C PHE A 468 -21.25 4.41 -0.69
N ILE A 469 -22.24 4.21 -1.56
CA ILE A 469 -23.67 4.22 -1.18
C ILE A 469 -23.96 3.14 -0.13
N TYR A 470 -23.43 1.93 -0.32
CA TYR A 470 -23.62 0.83 0.62
C TYR A 470 -23.06 1.14 2.01
N ILE A 471 -21.82 1.64 2.09
CA ILE A 471 -21.17 1.98 3.37
C ILE A 471 -21.89 3.16 4.05
N LEU A 472 -22.20 4.24 3.32
CA LEU A 472 -22.92 5.39 3.90
C LEU A 472 -24.32 5.00 4.40
N ASN A 473 -25.07 4.21 3.64
CA ASN A 473 -26.36 3.72 4.10
C ASN A 473 -26.21 2.89 5.39
N SER A 474 -25.17 2.06 5.49
CA SER A 474 -24.90 1.28 6.70
C SER A 474 -24.59 2.16 7.91
N ILE A 475 -23.88 3.28 7.71
CA ILE A 475 -23.58 4.26 8.76
C ILE A 475 -24.84 5.03 9.19
N PHE A 476 -25.69 5.41 8.23
CA PHE A 476 -26.89 6.20 8.50
C PHE A 476 -28.13 5.38 8.92
N HIS A 477 -28.07 4.04 8.87
CA HIS A 477 -29.17 3.22 9.36
C HIS A 477 -29.36 3.46 10.87
N ARG A 478 -30.49 4.09 11.22
CA ARG A 478 -30.93 4.25 12.60
C ARG A 478 -30.95 2.87 13.26
N ARG A 479 -30.21 2.70 14.36
CA ARG A 479 -30.52 1.63 15.31
C ARG A 479 -31.98 1.85 15.71
N ILE A 480 -32.84 0.89 15.40
CA ILE A 480 -34.26 0.93 15.73
C ILE A 480 -34.35 1.21 17.23
N SER A 481 -34.95 2.35 17.63
CA SER A 481 -35.31 2.56 19.04
C SER A 481 -36.26 1.45 19.43
N TYR A 482 -35.87 0.64 20.41
CA TYR A 482 -36.79 -0.31 21.02
C TYR A 482 -37.94 0.49 21.64
N PRO A 483 -39.21 0.20 21.30
CA PRO A 483 -40.34 0.81 21.97
C PRO A 483 -40.25 0.46 23.46
N GLY A 484 -40.11 1.48 24.33
CA GLY A 484 -40.06 1.30 25.79
C GLY A 484 -38.82 1.85 26.51
N PHE A 485 -37.84 2.40 25.81
CA PHE A 485 -36.73 3.15 26.43
C PHE A 485 -36.64 4.56 25.82
N GLU A 486 -37.49 5.46 26.28
CA GLU A 486 -37.31 6.89 26.10
C GLU A 486 -36.32 7.39 27.17
N ILE A 487 -35.09 7.67 26.77
CA ILE A 487 -34.22 8.53 27.57
C ILE A 487 -34.75 9.95 27.35
N LYS A 488 -35.40 10.52 28.36
CA LYS A 488 -35.84 11.91 28.33
C LYS A 488 -34.60 12.82 28.40
N ASP A 489 -34.37 13.58 27.33
CA ASP A 489 -33.49 14.73 27.35
C ASP A 489 -34.19 15.85 28.14
N GLU A 490 -33.83 16.02 29.42
CA GLU A 490 -34.18 17.21 30.21
C GLU A 490 -33.22 18.36 29.85
N ASP A 491 -33.44 19.04 28.72
CA ASP A 491 -33.12 20.47 28.56
C ASP A 491 -33.59 21.03 27.21
N SER A 492 -34.90 21.09 27.01
CA SER A 492 -35.49 22.02 26.04
C SER A 492 -36.92 22.32 26.45
N ASP A 493 -37.07 23.26 27.39
CA ASP A 493 -38.23 24.16 27.47
C ASP A 493 -38.02 25.15 28.62
N LYS A 494 -37.37 26.29 28.31
CA LYS A 494 -37.49 27.52 29.10
C LYS A 494 -37.73 28.69 28.15
N GLU A 495 -39.00 28.94 27.85
CA GLU A 495 -39.48 30.28 27.50
C GLU A 495 -40.01 31.00 28.76
N PRO A 496 -40.02 32.35 28.78
CA PRO A 496 -39.91 33.12 30.01
C PRO A 496 -41.24 33.30 30.75
N ALA A 497 -41.13 33.31 32.08
CA ALA A 497 -42.25 33.50 33.01
C ALA A 497 -42.91 34.88 32.88
N LYS A 498 -44.24 34.89 32.67
CA LYS A 498 -45.11 36.00 33.08
C LYS A 498 -45.80 35.62 34.39
N ALA A 499 -45.74 36.55 35.35
CA ALA A 499 -46.38 36.47 36.66
C ALA A 499 -47.91 36.64 36.55
N GLU A 500 -48.68 35.84 37.30
CA GLU A 500 -49.50 36.30 38.44
C GLU A 500 -50.47 35.22 38.98
N THR A 501 -50.42 35.06 40.32
CA THR A 501 -51.49 34.80 41.32
C THR A 501 -52.48 33.61 41.26
N SER A 502 -52.16 32.64 42.13
CA SER A 502 -52.93 32.25 43.34
C SER A 502 -54.11 31.25 43.29
N LYS A 503 -53.98 30.26 44.19
CA LYS A 503 -54.97 29.61 45.08
C LYS A 503 -55.63 28.26 44.70
N GLN A 504 -55.40 27.33 45.65
CA GLN A 504 -56.31 26.37 46.31
C GLN A 504 -56.45 24.92 45.81
N ASP A 505 -55.73 24.04 46.52
CA ASP A 505 -56.25 23.08 47.54
C ASP A 505 -57.01 21.79 47.12
N LYS A 506 -56.63 20.71 47.83
CA LYS A 506 -57.32 19.45 48.17
C LYS A 506 -57.19 18.15 47.33
N ASP A 507 -56.33 17.28 47.88
CA ASP A 507 -56.68 16.05 48.65
C ASP A 507 -57.06 14.72 47.94
N LYS A 508 -56.35 13.67 48.43
CA LYS A 508 -56.75 12.24 48.67
C LYS A 508 -56.36 11.09 47.72
N LYS A 509 -55.39 10.31 48.26
CA LYS A 509 -55.42 8.87 48.66
C LYS A 509 -55.78 7.78 47.63
N GLY A 510 -54.87 6.81 47.52
CA GLY A 510 -55.24 5.38 47.40
C GLY A 510 -54.25 4.48 46.64
N SER A 511 -53.27 3.89 47.34
CA SER A 511 -52.65 2.60 46.99
C SER A 511 -53.39 1.47 47.76
N PRO A 512 -53.09 0.14 47.64
CA PRO A 512 -52.02 -0.55 46.89
C PRO A 512 -52.46 -1.85 46.18
N LYS A 513 -51.55 -2.49 45.42
CA LYS A 513 -51.20 -3.94 45.52
C LYS A 513 -50.21 -4.39 44.44
N ASP A 514 -49.04 -4.81 44.90
CA ASP A 514 -48.07 -5.72 44.27
C ASP A 514 -48.42 -7.18 44.65
N PRO A 515 -47.99 -8.23 43.91
CA PRO A 515 -46.59 -8.72 43.98
C PRO A 515 -45.97 -9.37 42.71
N PHE A 516 -44.66 -9.12 42.52
CA PHE A 516 -43.50 -9.97 42.11
C PHE A 516 -43.70 -11.40 41.50
N PRO A 517 -42.76 -11.96 40.67
CA PRO A 517 -41.31 -11.89 40.91
C PRO A 517 -40.33 -11.81 39.71
N LEU A 518 -39.09 -11.48 40.10
CA LEU A 518 -37.83 -11.53 39.37
C LEU A 518 -37.47 -12.92 38.80
N ARG A 519 -36.81 -12.94 37.64
CA ARG A 519 -35.74 -13.92 37.34
C ARG A 519 -34.70 -13.35 36.37
N THR A 520 -33.45 -13.41 36.85
CA THR A 520 -32.15 -13.20 36.23
C THR A 520 -31.90 -14.13 35.03
N ILE A 521 -31.07 -13.72 34.06
CA ILE A 521 -29.85 -14.42 33.58
C ILE A 521 -29.27 -13.71 32.33
N TYR A 522 -27.95 -13.56 32.33
CA TYR A 522 -27.07 -13.06 31.26
C TYR A 522 -27.15 -13.86 29.96
N GLY A 523 -26.86 -13.19 28.85
CA GLY A 523 -26.44 -13.73 27.56
C GLY A 523 -25.82 -12.63 26.72
#